data_AF-A0A0R2CEY2-F1
#
_entry.id   AF-A0A0R2CEY2-F1
#
_cell.length_a   1.000
_cell.length_b   1.000
_cell.length_c   1.000
_cell.angle_alpha   90.00
_cell.angle_beta   90.00
_cell.angle_gamma   90.00
#
_symmetry.space_group_name_H-M   'P 1'
#
loop_
_entity.id
_entity.type
_entity.pdbx_description
1 polymer ?
#
loop_
_entity_poly.entity_id
_entity_poly.type
_entity_poly.pdbx_seq_one_letter_code
_entity_poly.pdbx_strand_id
1 'polypeptide(L)'
;MVAVDINDTLLNSQGQMTDTTAVVLQQATSRGVKVVLTTSRPLFGIRSYLRELNLHGDTQYAITYNGALLQTLTGRVLKGHTMRRDDIATVAEFSVAHHMHFHFLDEQGHNYVTDSYINPYTVRQAAANHAGIHHVSLADISPDFHAAKIVLAGNPADISAVQMQCINQLGAHYYIVRTRPYFIEIMSQTANKGTALTDLGAYLGIAAEETMAIGDGMNDLPMLASVGVPVAMGNARRALPPL
;
A
#
# COMPACT_ATOMS: atom_id res chain seq x y z
N MET A 1 -17.01 -8.97 7.19
CA MET A 1 -16.38 -7.92 6.35
C MET A 1 -15.77 -8.58 5.12
N VAL A 2 -15.64 -7.87 3.98
CA VAL A 2 -14.97 -8.36 2.76
C VAL A 2 -13.87 -7.39 2.38
N ALA A 3 -12.61 -7.83 2.47
CA ALA A 3 -11.43 -7.09 2.04
C ALA A 3 -11.03 -7.54 0.63
N VAL A 4 -10.76 -6.58 -0.27
CA VAL A 4 -10.51 -6.86 -1.69
C VAL A 4 -9.26 -6.10 -2.13
N ASP A 5 -8.24 -6.80 -2.65
CA ASP A 5 -7.16 -6.14 -3.39
C ASP A 5 -7.65 -5.52 -4.71
N ILE A 6 -6.93 -4.53 -5.22
CA ILE A 6 -7.34 -3.80 -6.42
C ILE A 6 -6.77 -4.39 -7.71
N ASN A 7 -5.44 -4.43 -7.89
CA ASN A 7 -4.88 -4.71 -9.21
C ASN A 7 -4.90 -6.22 -9.42
N ASP A 8 -5.35 -6.70 -10.58
CA ASP A 8 -5.42 -8.13 -10.88
C ASP A 8 -6.32 -8.95 -9.92
N THR A 9 -7.10 -8.26 -9.07
CA THR A 9 -8.10 -8.81 -8.16
C THR A 9 -9.47 -8.16 -8.38
N LEU A 10 -9.69 -6.91 -7.96
CA LEU A 10 -10.91 -6.14 -8.25
C LEU A 10 -11.01 -5.79 -9.74
N LEU A 11 -9.87 -5.44 -10.33
CA LEU A 11 -9.75 -4.96 -11.70
C LEU A 11 -9.32 -6.08 -12.64
N ASN A 12 -9.84 -6.02 -13.87
CA ASN A 12 -9.38 -6.88 -14.95
C ASN A 12 -8.02 -6.42 -15.52
N SER A 13 -7.51 -7.14 -16.53
CA SER A 13 -6.24 -6.83 -17.21
C SER A 13 -6.19 -5.45 -17.90
N GLN A 14 -7.34 -4.82 -18.14
CA GLN A 14 -7.45 -3.45 -18.68
C GLN A 14 -7.47 -2.39 -17.56
N GLY A 15 -7.36 -2.79 -16.29
CA GLY A 15 -7.45 -1.87 -15.15
C GLY A 15 -8.87 -1.36 -14.89
N GLN A 16 -9.89 -2.10 -15.34
CA GLN A 16 -11.31 -1.75 -15.23
C GLN A 16 -12.03 -2.68 -14.26
N MET A 17 -12.95 -2.14 -13.47
CA MET A 17 -13.90 -2.94 -12.72
C MET A 17 -15.04 -3.35 -13.65
N THR A 18 -15.51 -4.59 -13.53
CA THR A 18 -16.64 -5.07 -14.35
C THR A 18 -17.97 -4.71 -13.68
N ASP A 19 -19.02 -4.54 -14.49
CA ASP A 19 -20.38 -4.31 -13.98
C ASP A 19 -20.81 -5.39 -12.98
N THR A 20 -20.48 -6.65 -13.27
CA THR A 20 -20.79 -7.78 -12.37
C THR A 20 -20.09 -7.61 -11.01
N THR A 21 -18.80 -7.28 -11.00
CA THR A 21 -18.04 -7.02 -9.76
C THR A 21 -18.66 -5.87 -8.97
N ALA A 22 -18.95 -4.75 -9.65
CA ALA A 22 -19.51 -3.57 -9.02
C ALA A 22 -20.88 -3.87 -8.38
N VAL A 23 -21.78 -4.52 -9.12
CA VAL A 23 -23.13 -4.89 -8.64
C VAL A 23 -23.05 -5.82 -7.44
N VAL A 24 -22.20 -6.85 -7.47
CA VAL A 24 -22.08 -7.82 -6.35
C VAL A 24 -21.56 -7.15 -5.08
N LEU A 25 -20.55 -6.29 -5.18
CA LEU A 25 -19.99 -5.58 -4.03
C LEU A 25 -20.95 -4.53 -3.45
N GLN A 26 -21.69 -3.83 -4.32
CA GLN A 26 -22.76 -2.92 -3.89
C GLN A 26 -23.88 -3.67 -3.17
N GLN A 27 -24.30 -4.84 -3.66
CA GLN A 27 -25.30 -5.69 -2.99
C GLN A 27 -24.81 -6.22 -1.63
N ALA A 28 -23.52 -6.55 -1.51
CA ALA A 28 -22.96 -6.91 -0.21
C ALA A 28 -23.05 -5.72 0.77
N THR A 29 -22.69 -4.53 0.30
CA THR A 29 -22.77 -3.30 1.09
C THR A 29 -24.20 -2.97 1.51
N SER A 30 -25.19 -3.14 0.62
CA SER A 30 -26.61 -2.90 0.94
C SER A 30 -27.17 -3.89 1.97
N ARG A 31 -26.51 -5.03 2.18
CA ARG A 31 -26.83 -6.02 3.23
C ARG A 31 -26.07 -5.76 4.53
N GLY A 32 -25.36 -4.63 4.64
CA GLY A 32 -24.58 -4.26 5.83
C GLY A 32 -23.16 -4.80 5.87
N VAL A 33 -22.71 -5.53 4.83
CA VAL A 33 -21.33 -6.02 4.78
C VAL A 33 -20.39 -4.85 4.53
N LYS A 34 -19.36 -4.69 5.37
CA LYS A 34 -18.27 -3.75 5.10
C LYS A 34 -17.42 -4.28 3.96
N VAL A 35 -17.44 -3.59 2.81
CA VAL A 35 -16.52 -3.82 1.70
C VAL A 35 -15.35 -2.86 1.85
N VAL A 36 -14.14 -3.39 1.91
CA VAL A 36 -12.91 -2.63 2.20
C VAL A 36 -11.90 -2.87 1.10
N LEU A 37 -11.52 -1.80 0.40
CA LEU A 37 -10.45 -1.88 -0.60
C LEU A 37 -9.09 -1.86 0.09
N THR A 38 -8.20 -2.76 -0.33
CA THR A 38 -6.81 -2.84 0.14
C THR A 38 -5.85 -2.60 -1.02
N THR A 39 -4.83 -1.76 -0.85
CA THR A 39 -3.97 -1.37 -1.98
C THR A 39 -2.63 -0.77 -1.56
N SER A 40 -1.64 -0.75 -2.45
CA SER A 40 -0.40 0.03 -2.31
C SER A 40 -0.58 1.53 -2.63
N ARG A 41 -1.72 1.92 -3.20
CA ARG A 41 -2.01 3.30 -3.62
C ARG A 41 -2.45 4.16 -2.42
N PRO A 42 -2.29 5.50 -2.51
CA PRO A 42 -2.98 6.43 -1.61
C PRO A 42 -4.50 6.38 -1.79
N LEU A 43 -5.25 6.92 -0.81
CA LEU A 43 -6.72 7.01 -0.89
C LEU A 43 -7.19 7.72 -2.15
N PHE A 44 -6.51 8.80 -2.53
CA PHE A 44 -6.82 9.55 -3.74
C PHE A 44 -6.77 8.65 -4.98
N GLY A 45 -5.78 7.76 -5.06
CA GLY A 45 -5.53 6.86 -6.19
C GLY A 45 -6.59 5.78 -6.39
N ILE A 46 -7.58 5.67 -5.50
CA ILE A 46 -8.69 4.71 -5.57
C ILE A 46 -10.08 5.36 -5.57
N ARG A 47 -10.15 6.71 -5.60
CA ARG A 47 -11.43 7.45 -5.54
C ARG A 47 -12.39 7.14 -6.68
N SER A 48 -11.90 6.82 -7.87
CA SER A 48 -12.76 6.38 -8.99
C SER A 48 -13.49 5.08 -8.65
N TYR A 49 -12.76 4.09 -8.13
CA TYR A 49 -13.32 2.78 -7.77
C TYR A 49 -14.27 2.86 -6.58
N LEU A 50 -13.94 3.67 -5.57
CA LEU A 50 -14.83 3.93 -4.44
C LEU A 50 -16.16 4.55 -4.89
N ARG A 51 -16.12 5.52 -5.82
CA ARG A 51 -17.34 6.12 -6.41
C ARG A 51 -18.16 5.08 -7.18
N GLU A 52 -17.51 4.26 -7.98
CA GLU A 52 -18.18 3.21 -8.76
C GLU A 52 -18.82 2.16 -7.85
N LEU A 53 -18.24 1.86 -6.67
CA LEU A 53 -18.82 1.01 -5.63
C LEU A 53 -19.84 1.72 -4.73
N ASN A 54 -20.10 3.01 -4.95
CA ASN A 54 -20.90 3.86 -4.07
C ASN A 54 -20.43 3.87 -2.59
N LEU A 55 -19.12 3.69 -2.37
CA LEU A 55 -18.51 3.72 -1.05
C LEU A 55 -18.01 5.14 -0.75
N HIS A 56 -18.51 5.72 0.34
CA HIS A 56 -18.16 7.08 0.75
C HIS A 56 -18.42 7.31 2.25
N GLY A 57 -17.91 8.43 2.77
CA GLY A 57 -18.17 8.88 4.13
C GLY A 57 -17.25 8.29 5.20
N ASP A 58 -17.55 8.63 6.46
CA ASP A 58 -16.67 8.38 7.61
C ASP A 58 -16.93 7.01 8.29
N THR A 59 -17.91 6.26 7.78
CA THR A 59 -18.31 4.92 8.27
C THR A 59 -17.92 3.79 7.31
N GLN A 60 -17.17 4.15 6.27
CA GLN A 60 -16.56 3.24 5.30
C GLN A 60 -15.04 3.42 5.36
N TYR A 61 -14.30 2.38 4.99
CA TYR A 61 -12.88 2.28 5.29
C TYR A 61 -12.07 1.80 4.08
N ALA A 62 -10.80 2.16 4.05
CA ALA A 62 -9.82 1.65 3.11
C ALA A 62 -8.49 1.38 3.81
N ILE A 63 -7.79 0.36 3.32
CA ILE A 63 -6.42 0.03 3.72
C ILE A 63 -5.52 0.44 2.55
N THR A 64 -4.64 1.41 2.80
CA THR A 64 -3.79 2.02 1.76
C THR A 64 -2.32 1.83 2.07
N TYR A 65 -1.46 2.09 1.09
CA TYR A 65 -0.01 1.91 1.22
C TYR A 65 0.38 0.52 1.76
N ASN A 66 -0.23 -0.53 1.21
CA ASN A 66 -0.07 -1.94 1.60
C ASN A 66 -0.35 -2.23 3.07
N GLY A 67 -1.10 -1.38 3.78
CA GLY A 67 -1.35 -1.56 5.22
C GLY A 67 -0.69 -0.50 6.08
N ALA A 68 0.08 0.44 5.53
CA ALA A 68 0.64 1.51 6.34
C ALA A 68 -0.44 2.43 6.92
N LEU A 69 -1.58 2.63 6.22
CA LEU A 69 -2.68 3.44 6.73
C LEU A 69 -4.01 2.71 6.64
N LEU A 70 -4.67 2.61 7.79
CA LEU A 70 -6.09 2.34 7.91
C LEU A 70 -6.83 3.67 8.11
N GLN A 71 -7.78 3.97 7.25
CA GLN A 71 -8.47 5.26 7.26
C GLN A 71 -9.91 5.16 6.78
N THR A 72 -10.70 6.17 7.13
CA THR A 72 -12.05 6.34 6.59
C THR A 72 -11.99 6.93 5.17
N LEU A 73 -13.09 6.86 4.42
CA LEU A 73 -13.13 7.37 3.05
C LEU A 73 -13.16 8.91 2.96
N THR A 74 -13.28 9.61 4.09
CA THR A 74 -13.05 11.06 4.18
C THR A 74 -11.56 11.42 4.34
N GLY A 75 -10.70 10.43 4.57
CA GLY A 75 -9.26 10.61 4.79
C GLY A 75 -8.85 10.71 6.25
N ARG A 76 -9.75 10.47 7.22
CA ARG A 76 -9.37 10.39 8.63
C ARG A 76 -8.61 9.09 8.88
N VAL A 77 -7.34 9.19 9.24
CA VAL A 77 -6.51 8.05 9.65
C VAL A 77 -6.99 7.53 11.01
N LEU A 78 -7.32 6.24 11.06
CA LEU A 78 -7.70 5.53 12.28
C LEU A 78 -6.48 4.87 12.93
N LYS A 79 -5.57 4.37 12.09
CA LYS A 79 -4.32 3.73 12.52
C LYS A 79 -3.25 3.91 11.45
N GLY A 80 -2.06 4.33 11.87
CA GLY A 80 -0.87 4.42 11.04
C GLY A 80 0.22 3.46 11.51
N HIS A 81 0.72 2.63 10.60
CA HIS A 81 1.95 1.86 10.70
C HIS A 81 3.02 2.59 9.88
N THR A 82 3.34 3.81 10.30
CA THR A 82 4.18 4.73 9.55
C THR A 82 5.64 4.63 9.97
N MET A 83 6.50 5.25 9.18
CA MET A 83 7.93 5.37 9.42
C MET A 83 8.28 6.78 9.87
N ARG A 84 9.26 6.89 10.76
CA ARG A 84 9.72 8.16 11.34
C ARG A 84 10.90 8.70 10.54
N ARG A 85 11.31 9.92 10.89
CA ARG A 85 12.50 10.57 10.31
C ARG A 85 13.76 9.68 10.35
N ASP A 86 13.97 8.94 11.43
CA ASP A 86 15.17 8.10 11.57
C ASP A 86 15.14 6.87 10.64
N ASP A 87 13.95 6.37 10.29
CA ASP A 87 13.79 5.34 9.25
C ASP A 87 14.13 5.90 7.86
N ILE A 88 13.70 7.14 7.58
CA ILE A 88 14.04 7.85 6.34
C ILE A 88 15.56 8.03 6.24
N ALA A 89 16.22 8.42 7.34
CA ALA A 89 17.67 8.55 7.40
C ALA A 89 18.37 7.19 7.14
N THR A 90 17.88 6.11 7.75
CA THR A 90 18.41 4.75 7.54
C THR A 90 18.32 4.33 6.06
N VAL A 91 17.18 4.58 5.41
CA VAL A 91 17.03 4.26 3.97
C VAL A 91 17.85 5.21 3.09
N ALA A 92 18.04 6.47 3.50
CA ALA A 92 18.91 7.41 2.80
C ALA A 92 20.37 6.94 2.82
N GLU A 93 20.87 6.48 3.96
CA GLU A 93 22.22 5.89 4.08
C GLU A 93 22.38 4.67 3.18
N PHE A 94 21.40 3.77 3.16
CA PHE A 94 21.37 2.65 2.23
C PHE A 94 21.40 3.12 0.77
N SER A 95 20.59 4.12 0.42
CA SER A 95 20.49 4.65 -0.94
C SER A 95 21.83 5.23 -1.41
N VAL A 96 22.52 6.00 -0.56
CA VAL A 96 23.86 6.53 -0.84
C VAL A 96 24.88 5.40 -1.03
N ALA A 97 24.89 4.42 -0.14
CA ALA A 97 25.85 3.31 -0.19
C ALA A 97 25.71 2.43 -1.44
N HIS A 98 24.51 2.33 -2.01
CA HIS A 98 24.22 1.51 -3.19
C HIS A 98 23.97 2.33 -4.46
N HIS A 99 24.27 3.64 -4.45
CA HIS A 99 24.07 4.55 -5.58
C HIS A 99 22.63 4.55 -6.14
N MET A 100 21.66 4.49 -5.24
CA MET A 100 20.23 4.51 -5.56
C MET A 100 19.61 5.86 -5.23
N HIS A 101 18.52 6.18 -5.91
CA HIS A 101 17.64 7.30 -5.55
C HIS A 101 16.46 6.78 -4.75
N PHE A 102 15.96 7.61 -3.84
CA PHE A 102 14.75 7.32 -3.11
C PHE A 102 13.83 8.54 -3.01
N HIS A 103 12.58 8.27 -2.69
CA HIS A 103 11.63 9.28 -2.24
C HIS A 103 10.73 8.67 -1.17
N PHE A 104 10.06 9.50 -0.39
CA PHE A 104 9.11 9.04 0.62
C PHE A 104 7.79 9.78 0.50
N LEU A 105 6.73 9.16 1.01
CA LEU A 105 5.37 9.66 0.90
C LEU A 105 4.77 9.86 2.26
N ASP A 106 4.16 11.03 2.47
CA ASP A 106 3.31 11.28 3.63
C ASP A 106 1.94 10.59 3.46
N GLU A 107 1.07 10.79 4.45
CA GLU A 107 -0.26 10.20 4.45
C GLU A 107 -1.16 10.74 3.33
N GLN A 108 -0.90 11.97 2.89
CA GLN A 108 -1.63 12.67 1.84
C GLN A 108 -1.15 12.27 0.43
N GLY A 109 0.00 11.59 0.33
CA GLY A 109 0.60 11.13 -0.92
C GLY A 109 1.55 12.12 -1.58
N HIS A 110 1.92 13.21 -0.89
CA HIS A 110 2.98 14.09 -1.32
C HIS A 110 4.30 13.34 -1.33
N ASN A 111 5.10 13.58 -2.37
CA ASN A 111 6.39 12.92 -2.53
C ASN A 111 7.47 13.86 -2.02
N TYR A 112 8.41 13.32 -1.26
CA TYR A 112 9.54 14.07 -0.73
C TYR A 112 10.83 13.44 -1.23
N VAL A 113 11.76 14.29 -1.66
CA VAL A 113 13.08 13.90 -2.15
C VAL A 113 14.15 14.69 -1.43
N THR A 114 15.30 14.07 -1.21
CA THR A 114 16.50 14.72 -0.65
C THR A 114 17.54 15.03 -1.71
N ASP A 115 17.44 14.37 -2.86
CA ASP A 115 18.39 14.51 -3.95
C ASP A 115 18.05 15.71 -4.82
N SER A 116 19.07 16.45 -5.25
CA SER A 116 18.90 17.52 -6.23
C SER A 116 18.50 16.99 -7.61
N TYR A 117 18.84 15.75 -7.92
CA TYR A 117 18.36 15.04 -9.10
C TYR A 117 17.04 14.32 -8.77
N ILE A 118 15.96 14.72 -9.44
CA ILE A 118 14.66 14.06 -9.29
C ILE A 118 14.58 12.91 -10.28
N ASN A 119 14.57 11.68 -9.77
CA ASN A 119 14.46 10.49 -10.58
C ASN A 119 13.15 10.47 -11.42
N PRO A 120 13.19 10.12 -12.72
CA PRO A 120 12.00 10.08 -13.58
C PRO A 120 10.88 9.16 -13.07
N TYR A 121 11.22 8.08 -12.35
CA TYR A 121 10.22 7.21 -11.74
C TYR A 121 9.53 7.85 -10.55
N THR A 122 10.20 8.74 -9.80
CA THR A 122 9.57 9.59 -8.78
C THR A 122 8.58 10.57 -9.41
N VAL A 123 8.95 11.20 -10.54
CA VAL A 123 8.03 12.08 -11.30
C VAL A 123 6.79 11.31 -11.76
N ARG A 124 6.99 10.10 -12.28
CA ARG A 124 5.88 9.22 -12.69
C ARG A 124 4.96 8.86 -11.52
N GLN A 125 5.50 8.66 -10.32
CA GLN A 125 4.69 8.37 -9.13
C GLN A 125 3.93 9.60 -8.64
N ALA A 126 4.57 10.76 -8.58
CA ALA A 126 3.93 12.02 -8.24
C ALA A 126 2.75 12.32 -9.17
N ALA A 127 2.95 12.16 -10.49
CA ALA A 127 1.89 12.30 -11.49
C ALA A 127 0.75 11.28 -11.27
N ALA A 128 1.06 10.01 -11.04
CA ALA A 128 0.05 8.98 -10.79
C ALA A 128 -0.78 9.26 -9.51
N ASN A 129 -0.15 9.81 -8.47
CA ASN A 129 -0.79 10.17 -7.22
C ASN A 129 -1.52 11.52 -7.28
N HIS A 130 -1.35 12.30 -8.37
CA HIS A 130 -1.80 13.69 -8.47
C HIS A 130 -1.30 14.55 -7.31
N ALA A 131 -0.06 14.31 -6.90
CA ALA A 131 0.58 14.95 -5.77
C ALA A 131 1.89 15.62 -6.21
N GLY A 132 2.30 16.66 -5.48
CA GLY A 132 3.55 17.35 -5.74
C GLY A 132 4.80 16.56 -5.35
N ILE A 133 5.96 17.12 -5.70
CA ILE A 133 7.28 16.72 -5.22
C ILE A 133 7.84 17.86 -4.40
N HIS A 134 8.24 17.57 -3.17
CA HIS A 134 8.86 18.49 -2.24
C HIS A 134 10.32 18.12 -2.08
N HIS A 135 11.22 19.05 -2.37
CA HIS A 135 12.64 18.87 -2.08
C HIS A 135 12.92 19.33 -0.65
N VAL A 136 13.49 18.45 0.17
CA VAL A 136 13.74 18.68 1.59
C VAL A 136 15.13 18.17 1.99
N SER A 137 15.79 18.83 2.93
CA SER A 137 16.96 18.25 3.61
C SER A 137 16.50 17.28 4.69
N LEU A 138 17.23 16.18 4.91
CA LEU A 138 16.97 15.27 6.03
C LEU A 138 16.98 15.99 7.39
N ALA A 139 17.84 17.01 7.53
CA ALA A 139 17.93 17.80 8.75
C ALA A 139 16.68 18.67 9.00
N ASP A 140 15.96 19.03 7.94
CA ASP A 140 14.78 19.91 7.99
C ASP A 140 13.47 19.12 8.13
N ILE A 141 13.51 17.79 8.02
CA ILE A 141 12.34 16.95 8.27
C ILE A 141 12.01 17.00 9.76
N SER A 142 10.77 17.39 10.08
CA SER A 142 10.26 17.43 11.45
C SER A 142 10.45 16.06 12.15
N PRO A 143 10.85 16.03 13.43
CA PRO A 143 10.86 14.79 14.22
C PRO A 143 9.50 14.09 14.30
N ASP A 144 8.41 14.87 14.19
CA ASP A 144 7.03 14.37 14.20
C ASP A 144 6.53 13.99 12.79
N PHE A 145 7.39 14.07 11.77
CA PHE A 145 7.02 13.65 10.42
C PHE A 145 6.88 12.13 10.34
N HIS A 146 5.82 11.70 9.67
CA HIS A 146 5.51 10.30 9.43
C HIS A 146 5.37 10.01 7.94
N ALA A 147 6.20 9.10 7.43
CA ALA A 147 6.07 8.57 6.08
C ALA A 147 5.17 7.33 6.08
N ALA A 148 4.20 7.28 5.17
CA ALA A 148 3.42 6.08 4.90
C ALA A 148 4.26 5.03 4.15
N LYS A 149 5.18 5.45 3.27
CA LYS A 149 6.18 4.57 2.65
C LYS A 149 7.42 5.32 2.19
N ILE A 150 8.53 4.61 2.07
CA ILE A 150 9.74 5.01 1.35
C ILE A 150 9.86 4.12 0.11
N VAL A 151 10.38 4.66 -0.98
CA VAL A 151 10.52 3.96 -2.25
C VAL A 151 11.91 4.20 -2.81
N LEU A 152 12.68 3.12 -2.99
CA LEU A 152 13.86 3.16 -3.88
C LEU A 152 13.35 3.19 -5.32
N ALA A 153 13.81 4.16 -6.10
CA ALA A 153 13.36 4.41 -7.46
C ALA A 153 14.53 4.44 -8.43
N GLY A 154 14.44 3.67 -9.50
CA GLY A 154 15.55 3.51 -10.44
C GLY A 154 15.13 2.73 -11.68
N ASN A 155 16.03 2.61 -12.64
CA ASN A 155 15.75 1.74 -13.78
C ASN A 155 15.60 0.27 -13.30
N PRO A 156 14.87 -0.58 -14.04
CA PRO A 156 14.61 -1.94 -13.58
C PRO A 156 15.85 -2.80 -13.35
N ALA A 157 16.96 -2.53 -14.05
CA ALA A 157 18.20 -3.28 -13.88
C ALA A 157 18.84 -2.95 -12.52
N ASP A 158 18.98 -1.66 -12.19
CA ASP A 158 19.54 -1.20 -10.91
C ASP A 158 18.69 -1.69 -9.73
N ILE A 159 17.37 -1.56 -9.84
CA ILE A 159 16.44 -2.02 -8.81
C ILE A 159 16.55 -3.53 -8.60
N SER A 160 16.69 -4.31 -9.67
CA SER A 160 16.88 -5.75 -9.55
C SER A 160 18.23 -6.11 -8.93
N ALA A 161 19.28 -5.35 -9.26
CA ALA A 161 20.64 -5.56 -8.78
C ALA A 161 20.80 -5.28 -7.27
N VAL A 162 19.99 -4.38 -6.70
CA VAL A 162 20.06 -3.99 -5.28
C VAL A 162 19.03 -4.70 -4.39
N GLN A 163 18.05 -5.41 -4.96
CA GLN A 163 16.93 -5.96 -4.20
C GLN A 163 17.36 -6.92 -3.09
N MET A 164 18.29 -7.84 -3.36
CA MET A 164 18.74 -8.79 -2.35
C MET A 164 19.53 -8.10 -1.23
N GLN A 165 20.34 -7.10 -1.55
CA GLN A 165 21.05 -6.28 -0.58
C GLN A 165 20.08 -5.50 0.30
N CYS A 166 19.02 -4.93 -0.29
CA CYS A 166 17.96 -4.25 0.44
C CYS A 166 17.27 -5.20 1.42
N ILE A 167 16.86 -6.38 0.97
CA ILE A 167 16.21 -7.39 1.82
C ILE A 167 17.16 -7.84 2.95
N ASN A 168 18.41 -8.13 2.64
CA ASN A 168 19.37 -8.65 3.62
C ASN A 168 19.75 -7.60 4.69
N GLN A 169 19.85 -6.32 4.33
CA GLN A 169 20.27 -5.27 5.26
C GLN A 169 19.10 -4.65 6.03
N LEU A 170 17.94 -4.52 5.38
CA LEU A 170 16.80 -3.76 5.93
C LEU A 170 15.60 -4.65 6.30
N GLY A 171 15.49 -5.86 5.74
CA GLY A 171 14.29 -6.70 5.86
C GLY A 171 14.01 -7.28 7.26
N ALA A 172 14.95 -7.18 8.19
CA ALA A 172 14.72 -7.52 9.59
C ALA A 172 13.92 -6.44 10.35
N HIS A 173 13.93 -5.20 9.85
CA HIS A 173 13.31 -4.03 10.49
C HIS A 173 12.19 -3.42 9.66
N TYR A 174 12.14 -3.72 8.37
CA TYR A 174 11.17 -3.15 7.44
C TYR A 174 10.45 -4.21 6.63
N TYR A 175 9.17 -3.92 6.34
CA TYR A 175 8.42 -4.68 5.36
C TYR A 175 8.78 -4.20 3.96
N ILE A 176 9.41 -5.08 3.18
CA ILE A 176 9.97 -4.76 1.87
C ILE A 176 9.22 -5.54 0.80
N VAL A 177 8.64 -4.83 -0.17
CA VAL A 177 7.92 -5.44 -1.29
C VAL A 177 8.30 -4.79 -2.61
N ARG A 178 8.16 -5.57 -3.68
CA ARG A 178 8.33 -5.09 -5.05
C ARG A 178 7.01 -5.19 -5.80
N THR A 179 6.33 -4.06 -5.92
CA THR A 179 5.06 -3.96 -6.67
C THR A 179 5.28 -3.55 -8.13
N ARG A 180 6.43 -2.96 -8.47
CA ARG A 180 6.77 -2.51 -9.82
C ARG A 180 8.23 -2.82 -10.16
N PRO A 181 8.58 -3.03 -11.45
CA PRO A 181 9.95 -3.34 -11.85
C PRO A 181 10.98 -2.27 -11.47
N TYR A 182 10.55 -1.02 -11.34
CA TYR A 182 11.39 0.15 -11.09
C TYR A 182 11.28 0.69 -9.65
N PHE A 183 10.61 -0.05 -8.74
CA PHE A 183 10.47 0.33 -7.34
C PHE A 183 10.81 -0.83 -6.39
N ILE A 184 11.44 -0.49 -5.27
CA ILE A 184 11.38 -1.28 -4.04
C ILE A 184 10.65 -0.41 -3.01
N GLU A 185 9.53 -0.90 -2.49
CA GLU A 185 8.74 -0.22 -1.48
C GLU A 185 9.15 -0.72 -0.10
N ILE A 186 9.50 0.22 0.78
CA ILE A 186 9.96 -0.01 2.14
C ILE A 186 8.95 0.67 3.06
N MET A 187 8.36 -0.10 3.97
CA MET A 187 7.38 0.38 4.95
C MET A 187 7.76 -0.15 6.33
N SER A 188 7.10 0.35 7.38
CA SER A 188 7.24 -0.21 8.73
C SER A 188 7.03 -1.73 8.71
N GLN A 189 7.73 -2.48 9.57
CA GLN A 189 7.57 -3.93 9.69
C GLN A 189 6.11 -4.36 9.88
N THR A 190 5.29 -3.51 10.52
CA THR A 190 3.87 -3.78 10.80
C THR A 190 2.93 -3.29 9.71
N ALA A 191 3.44 -2.61 8.68
CA ALA A 191 2.66 -2.01 7.59
C ALA A 191 2.33 -3.02 6.48
N ASN A 192 1.67 -4.12 6.84
CA ASN A 192 1.15 -5.09 5.89
C ASN A 192 -0.39 -5.14 5.93
N LYS A 193 -1.01 -5.62 4.85
CA LYS A 193 -2.46 -5.63 4.66
C LYS A 193 -3.19 -6.47 5.72
N GLY A 194 -2.56 -7.55 6.20
CA GLY A 194 -3.12 -8.42 7.24
C GLY A 194 -3.21 -7.71 8.58
N THR A 195 -2.11 -7.12 9.05
CA THR A 195 -2.09 -6.34 10.29
C THR A 195 -3.13 -5.21 10.26
N ALA A 196 -3.19 -4.45 9.16
CA ALA A 196 -4.18 -3.38 9.01
C ALA A 196 -5.63 -3.90 8.96
N LEU A 197 -5.86 -5.09 8.38
CA LEU A 197 -7.18 -5.72 8.35
C LEU A 197 -7.60 -6.22 9.73
N THR A 198 -6.67 -6.80 10.49
CA THR A 198 -6.89 -7.18 11.89
C THR A 198 -7.20 -5.95 12.76
N ASP A 199 -6.47 -4.84 12.58
CA ASP A 199 -6.75 -3.58 13.28
C ASP A 199 -8.17 -3.06 12.98
N LEU A 200 -8.60 -3.14 11.71
CA LEU A 200 -9.96 -2.75 11.33
C LEU A 200 -11.02 -3.68 11.91
N GLY A 201 -10.78 -5.00 11.90
CA GLY A 201 -11.65 -5.99 12.55
C GLY A 201 -11.85 -5.68 14.03
N ALA A 202 -10.75 -5.43 14.76
CA ALA A 202 -10.79 -5.03 16.17
C ALA A 202 -11.54 -3.71 16.39
N TYR A 203 -11.32 -2.70 15.55
CA TYR A 203 -12.01 -1.42 15.63
C TYR A 203 -13.53 -1.54 15.41
N LEU A 204 -13.95 -2.44 14.51
CA LEU A 204 -15.36 -2.65 14.18
C LEU A 204 -16.05 -3.73 15.04
N GLY A 205 -15.30 -4.45 15.87
CA GLY A 205 -15.81 -5.62 16.58
C GLY A 205 -16.20 -6.78 15.64
N ILE A 206 -15.51 -6.93 14.50
CA ILE A 206 -15.74 -8.00 13.52
C ILE A 206 -14.63 -9.03 13.66
N ALA A 207 -14.98 -10.29 13.88
CA ALA A 207 -14.01 -11.36 14.05
C ALA A 207 -13.35 -11.78 12.72
N ALA A 208 -12.20 -12.47 12.82
CA ALA A 208 -11.51 -12.99 11.64
C ALA A 208 -12.38 -14.00 10.88
N GLU A 209 -13.12 -14.84 11.61
CA GLU A 209 -14.05 -15.85 11.10
C GLU A 209 -15.20 -15.24 10.29
N GLU A 210 -15.54 -13.98 10.56
CA GLU A 210 -16.57 -13.20 9.87
C GLU A 210 -15.98 -12.35 8.74
N THR A 211 -14.70 -12.53 8.44
CA THR A 211 -13.96 -11.76 7.45
C THR A 211 -13.54 -12.63 6.27
N MET A 212 -13.81 -12.13 5.07
CA MET A 212 -13.30 -12.66 3.81
C MET A 212 -12.23 -11.73 3.27
N ALA A 213 -11.16 -12.27 2.71
CA ALA A 213 -10.15 -11.52 1.99
C ALA A 213 -9.92 -12.11 0.60
N ILE A 214 -9.80 -11.25 -0.40
CA ILE A 214 -9.59 -11.62 -1.80
C ILE A 214 -8.32 -10.92 -2.30
N GLY A 215 -7.39 -11.69 -2.88
CA GLY A 215 -6.12 -11.16 -3.39
C GLY A 215 -5.41 -12.11 -4.36
N ASP A 216 -4.35 -11.63 -4.98
CA ASP A 216 -3.59 -12.39 -5.98
C ASP A 216 -2.07 -12.32 -5.80
N GLY A 217 -1.56 -11.30 -5.12
CA GLY A 217 -0.13 -11.00 -5.03
C GLY A 217 0.51 -11.39 -3.70
N MET A 218 1.85 -11.42 -3.67
CA MET A 218 2.63 -11.69 -2.45
C MET A 218 2.29 -10.75 -1.29
N ASN A 219 1.96 -9.50 -1.58
CA ASN A 219 1.55 -8.51 -0.58
C ASN A 219 0.16 -8.78 0.01
N ASP A 220 -0.61 -9.72 -0.56
CA ASP A 220 -1.90 -10.19 -0.03
C ASP A 220 -1.74 -11.38 0.93
N LEU A 221 -0.61 -12.08 0.94
CA LEU A 221 -0.42 -13.25 1.81
C LEU A 221 -0.71 -12.95 3.29
N PRO A 222 -0.22 -11.83 3.88
CA PRO A 222 -0.55 -11.52 5.27
C PRO A 222 -2.06 -11.32 5.48
N MET A 223 -2.77 -10.75 4.49
CA MET A 223 -4.20 -10.51 4.54
C MET A 223 -5.01 -11.81 4.40
N LEU A 224 -4.60 -12.69 3.49
CA LEU A 224 -5.24 -14.00 3.31
C LEU A 224 -5.01 -14.87 4.55
N ALA A 225 -3.82 -14.82 5.17
CA ALA A 225 -3.52 -15.58 6.37
C ALA A 225 -4.25 -15.07 7.63
N SER A 226 -4.79 -13.85 7.63
CA SER A 226 -5.39 -13.21 8.81
C SER A 226 -6.91 -13.35 8.90
N VAL A 227 -7.57 -14.09 8.01
CA VAL A 227 -9.03 -14.15 7.89
C VAL A 227 -9.57 -15.58 7.89
N GLY A 228 -10.86 -15.73 8.22
CA GLY A 228 -11.53 -17.02 8.21
C GLY A 228 -11.92 -17.51 6.81
N VAL A 229 -12.07 -16.60 5.84
CA VAL A 229 -12.40 -16.96 4.45
C VAL A 229 -11.38 -16.33 3.47
N PRO A 230 -10.20 -16.94 3.31
CA PRO A 230 -9.22 -16.50 2.31
C PRO A 230 -9.62 -16.97 0.90
N VAL A 231 -9.51 -16.06 -0.08
CA VAL A 231 -9.78 -16.34 -1.49
C VAL A 231 -8.60 -15.85 -2.33
N ALA A 232 -7.82 -16.80 -2.85
CA ALA A 232 -6.78 -16.49 -3.84
C ALA A 232 -7.39 -16.47 -5.26
N MET A 233 -7.08 -15.43 -6.03
CA MET A 233 -7.52 -15.32 -7.42
C MET A 233 -6.94 -16.42 -8.30
N GLY A 234 -7.60 -16.76 -9.41
CA GLY A 234 -7.11 -17.79 -10.34
C GLY A 234 -5.73 -17.48 -10.93
N ASN A 235 -5.41 -16.19 -11.10
CA ASN A 235 -4.10 -15.67 -11.53
C ASN A 235 -3.02 -15.73 -10.44
N ALA A 236 -3.38 -15.96 -9.17
CA ALA A 236 -2.45 -15.96 -8.04
C ALA A 236 -1.41 -17.10 -8.09
N ARG A 237 -1.66 -18.16 -8.88
CA ARG A 237 -0.75 -19.33 -9.02
C ARG A 237 0.66 -18.99 -9.47
N ARG A 238 0.87 -17.80 -10.04
CA ARG A 238 2.21 -17.30 -10.45
C ARG A 238 2.95 -16.60 -9.32
N ALA A 239 2.25 -16.19 -8.27
CA ALA A 239 2.75 -15.29 -7.24
C ALA A 239 2.69 -15.89 -5.82
N LEU A 240 1.78 -16.82 -5.51
CA LEU A 240 1.59 -17.34 -4.16
C LEU A 240 2.08 -18.80 -3.99
N PRO A 241 2.64 -19.17 -2.83
CA PRO A 241 2.81 -20.58 -2.46
C PRO A 241 1.44 -21.27 -2.33
N PRO A 242 1.37 -22.61 -2.48
CA PRO A 242 0.12 -23.35 -2.28
C PRO A 242 -0.41 -23.11 -0.86
N LEU A 243 -1.70 -22.74 -0.78
CA LEU A 243 -2.46 -22.54 0.47
C LEU A 243 -2.68 -23.86 1.21
#